data_AF-A0AB37C499-F1
#
_entry.id   AF-A0AB37C499-F1
#
_cell.length_a   1.000
_cell.length_b   1.000
_cell.length_c   1.000
_cell.angle_alpha   90.00
_cell.angle_beta   90.00
_cell.angle_gamma   90.00
#
_symmetry.space_group_name_H-M   'P 1'
#
loop_
_entity.id
_entity.type
_entity.pdbx_description
1 polymer ?
#
loop_
_entity_poly.entity_id
_entity_poly.type
_entity_poly.pdbx_seq_one_letter_code
_entity_poly.pdbx_strand_id
1 'polypeptide(L)'
;MRYNNHFDNQFPSAGNIEFNVYKETLKKSMKEKYYKIVTDFEFSEEEYIENIEIFIEVHFPIVLDEGYLSPEHFKTFCGLFMIPYTEIADEYYLFVLGDYAKAILDKRKALDYTQKELAKEINISIVDIYKFESYLKYPTRKQYKKLFK
;
A
#
# COMPACT_ATOMS: atom_id res chain seq x y z
N MET A 1 4.59 31.27 50.47
CA MET A 1 5.01 30.61 49.21
C MET A 1 3.94 29.59 48.85
N ARG A 2 3.20 29.81 47.75
CA ARG A 2 2.21 28.86 47.22
C ARG A 2 2.88 28.08 46.10
N TYR A 3 3.01 26.77 46.26
CA TYR A 3 3.24 25.84 45.14
C TYR A 3 1.87 25.30 44.72
N ASN A 4 1.36 25.75 43.57
CA ASN A 4 0.28 25.07 42.88
C ASN A 4 0.92 24.09 41.89
N ASN A 5 0.87 22.79 42.20
CA ASN A 5 1.09 21.74 41.21
C ASN A 5 -0.17 21.64 40.34
N HIS A 6 -0.15 22.29 39.18
CA HIS A 6 -1.08 21.95 38.11
C HIS A 6 -0.55 20.68 37.43
N PHE A 7 -1.06 19.52 37.85
CA PHE A 7 -1.08 18.35 36.99
C PHE A 7 -2.17 18.60 35.93
N ASP A 8 -1.77 19.09 34.77
CA ASP A 8 -2.61 19.11 33.58
C ASP A 8 -2.79 17.67 33.09
N ASN A 9 -3.76 16.97 33.68
CA ASN A 9 -4.34 15.78 33.08
C ASN A 9 -5.17 16.23 31.86
N GLN A 10 -4.49 16.47 30.73
CA GLN A 10 -5.16 16.55 29.44
C GLN A 10 -5.68 15.15 29.10
N PHE A 11 -6.98 14.93 29.36
CA PHE A 11 -7.67 13.79 28.78
C PHE A 11 -7.53 13.85 27.25
N PRO A 12 -7.11 12.76 26.58
CA PRO A 12 -6.96 12.77 25.13
C PRO A 12 -8.32 13.07 24.48
N SER A 13 -8.35 14.03 23.55
CA SER A 13 -9.55 14.35 22.79
C SER A 13 -9.94 13.15 21.91
N ALA A 14 -11.23 12.98 21.61
CA ALA A 14 -11.71 11.87 20.78
C ALA A 14 -10.99 11.79 19.42
N GLY A 15 -10.66 12.94 18.81
CA GLY A 15 -9.88 12.99 17.57
C GLY A 15 -8.44 12.49 17.72
N ASN A 16 -7.78 12.73 18.87
CA ASN A 16 -6.45 12.19 19.14
C ASN A 16 -6.49 10.67 19.37
N ILE A 17 -7.57 10.16 19.97
CA ILE A 17 -7.77 8.72 20.18
C ILE A 17 -7.96 8.02 18.83
N GLU A 18 -8.85 8.51 17.97
CA GLU A 18 -9.11 7.93 16.65
C GLU A 18 -7.87 7.92 15.75
N PHE A 19 -7.11 9.01 15.76
CA PHE A 19 -5.85 9.12 15.03
C PHE A 19 -4.80 8.11 15.50
N ASN A 20 -4.63 7.97 16.82
CA ASN A 20 -3.68 7.01 17.40
C ASN A 20 -4.11 5.55 17.12
N VAL A 21 -5.40 5.23 17.23
CA VAL A 21 -5.94 3.89 16.92
C VAL A 21 -5.68 3.53 15.46
N TYR A 22 -5.82 4.48 14.54
CA TYR A 22 -5.54 4.24 13.12
C TYR A 22 -4.06 3.95 12.85
N LYS A 23 -3.14 4.71 13.45
CA LYS A 23 -1.70 4.45 13.34
C LYS A 23 -1.31 3.08 13.89
N GLU A 24 -1.85 2.68 15.04
CA GLU A 24 -1.59 1.36 15.62
C GLU A 24 -2.15 0.23 14.75
N THR A 25 -3.31 0.43 14.13
CA THR A 25 -3.88 -0.52 13.16
C THR A 25 -2.98 -0.66 11.93
N LEU A 26 -2.42 0.45 11.45
CA LEU A 26 -1.49 0.45 10.32
C LEU A 26 -0.17 -0.27 10.68
N LYS A 27 0.42 0.02 11.83
CA LYS A 27 1.61 -0.70 12.34
C LYS A 27 1.37 -2.20 12.39
N LYS A 28 0.23 -2.62 12.94
CA LYS A 28 -0.16 -4.03 13.00
C LYS A 28 -0.28 -4.65 11.60
N SER A 29 -1.00 -4.01 10.68
CA SER A 29 -1.16 -4.51 9.31
C SER A 29 0.18 -4.60 8.58
N MET A 30 1.06 -3.61 8.76
CA MET A 30 2.40 -3.64 8.17
C MET A 30 3.23 -4.78 8.76
N LYS A 31 3.24 -4.97 10.09
CA LYS A 31 3.91 -6.10 10.75
C LYS A 31 3.40 -7.44 10.21
N GLU A 32 2.10 -7.63 10.08
CA GLU A 32 1.52 -8.87 9.54
C GLU A 32 1.94 -9.14 8.10
N LYS A 33 2.12 -8.12 7.26
CA LYS A 33 2.45 -8.27 5.84
C LYS A 33 3.94 -8.31 5.52
N TYR A 34 4.76 -7.50 6.19
CA TYR A 34 6.12 -7.22 5.77
C TYR A 34 7.20 -7.64 6.78
N TYR A 35 6.84 -7.93 8.02
CA TYR A 35 7.83 -8.24 9.07
C TYR A 35 8.71 -9.44 8.70
N LYS A 36 8.10 -10.56 8.34
CA LYS A 36 8.86 -11.77 7.99
C LYS A 36 9.73 -11.56 6.75
N ILE A 37 9.19 -10.85 5.76
CA ILE A 37 9.88 -10.51 4.52
C ILE A 37 11.16 -9.71 4.83
N VAL A 38 11.09 -8.70 5.68
CA VAL A 38 12.25 -7.86 6.03
C VAL A 38 13.24 -8.59 6.92
N THR A 39 12.76 -9.32 7.94
CA THR A 39 13.65 -10.05 8.87
C THR A 39 14.37 -11.23 8.21
N ASP A 40 13.92 -11.71 7.04
CA ASP A 40 14.67 -12.66 6.22
C ASP A 40 15.95 -12.04 5.59
N PHE A 41 16.10 -10.71 5.62
CA PHE A 41 17.31 -9.96 5.23
C PHE A 41 18.16 -9.53 6.43
N GLU A 42 18.08 -10.26 7.55
CA GLU A 42 18.93 -10.06 8.75
C GLU A 42 18.68 -8.76 9.53
N PHE A 43 17.61 -8.02 9.23
CA PHE A 43 17.17 -6.90 10.08
C PHE A 43 16.59 -7.40 11.40
N SER A 44 16.90 -6.69 12.49
CA SER A 44 16.36 -6.99 13.81
C SER A 44 14.88 -6.57 13.94
N GLU A 45 14.19 -7.08 14.96
CA GLU A 45 12.82 -6.66 15.26
C GLU A 45 12.77 -5.17 15.64
N GLU A 46 13.76 -4.71 16.41
CA GLU A 46 13.88 -3.31 16.82
C GLU A 46 14.09 -2.40 15.60
N GLU A 47 15.01 -2.76 14.70
CA GLU A 47 15.25 -2.00 13.46
C GLU A 47 13.99 -1.93 12.59
N TYR A 48 13.25 -3.04 12.49
CA TYR A 48 11.98 -3.06 11.78
C TYR A 48 10.97 -2.10 12.41
N ILE A 49 10.77 -2.18 13.74
CA ILE A 49 9.81 -1.36 14.48
C ILE A 49 10.14 0.13 14.33
N GLU A 50 11.39 0.53 14.56
CA GLU A 50 11.81 1.93 14.45
C GLU A 50 11.57 2.49 13.03
N ASN A 51 11.94 1.72 12.00
CA ASN A 51 11.75 2.13 10.62
C ASN A 51 10.27 2.26 10.21
N ILE A 52 9.39 1.34 10.65
CA ILE A 52 7.96 1.46 10.34
C ILE A 52 7.31 2.64 11.07
N GLU A 53 7.76 2.96 12.28
CA GLU A 53 7.24 4.12 13.02
C GLU A 53 7.59 5.41 12.30
N ILE A 54 8.86 5.57 11.91
CA ILE A 54 9.32 6.70 11.10
C ILE A 54 8.55 6.77 9.79
N PHE A 55 8.39 5.64 9.08
CA PHE A 55 7.65 5.58 7.82
C PHE A 55 6.21 6.08 7.96
N ILE A 56 5.50 5.63 9.00
CA ILE A 56 4.11 6.00 9.23
C ILE A 56 3.97 7.48 9.59
N GLU A 57 4.90 8.02 10.39
CA GLU A 57 4.88 9.45 10.74
C GLU A 57 5.15 10.34 9.52
N VAL A 58 6.09 9.95 8.65
CA VAL A 58 6.51 10.76 7.50
C VAL A 58 5.51 10.71 6.35
N HIS A 59 4.91 9.55 6.09
CA HIS A 59 4.07 9.32 4.90
C HIS A 59 2.57 9.33 5.20
N PHE A 60 2.17 9.80 6.38
CA PHE A 60 0.76 9.91 6.72
C PHE A 60 0.01 10.89 5.80
N PRO A 61 -1.20 10.56 5.32
CA PRO A 61 -1.96 9.32 5.52
C PRO A 61 -1.58 8.19 4.55
N ILE A 62 -1.52 6.96 5.05
CA ILE A 62 -1.23 5.75 4.25
C ILE A 62 -2.51 4.97 3.98
N VAL A 63 -2.90 4.87 2.71
CA VAL A 63 -4.02 4.01 2.30
C VAL A 63 -3.52 2.60 1.98
N LEU A 64 -4.16 1.60 2.58
CA LEU A 64 -3.90 0.18 2.31
C LEU A 64 -4.89 -0.39 1.30
N ASP A 65 -4.40 -1.25 0.39
CA ASP A 65 -5.20 -2.07 -0.51
C ASP A 65 -5.08 -3.54 -0.09
N GLU A 66 -6.17 -4.12 0.41
CA GLU A 66 -6.21 -5.48 0.99
C GLU A 66 -5.13 -5.73 2.08
N GLY A 67 -4.83 -4.69 2.87
CA GLY A 67 -3.82 -4.73 3.95
C GLY A 67 -2.39 -4.46 3.49
N TYR A 68 -2.17 -4.27 2.18
CA TYR A 68 -0.87 -3.95 1.59
C TYR A 68 -0.74 -2.46 1.29
N LEU A 69 0.49 -1.95 1.33
CA LEU A 69 0.85 -0.58 0.92
C LEU A 69 0.50 -0.31 -0.55
N SER A 70 0.21 0.95 -0.88
CA SER A 70 0.15 1.38 -2.28
C SER A 70 1.49 1.11 -2.98
N PRO A 71 1.53 1.01 -4.32
CA PRO A 71 2.78 0.73 -5.04
C PRO A 71 3.88 1.77 -4.77
N GLU A 72 3.51 3.03 -4.62
CA GLU A 72 4.43 4.12 -4.27
C GLU A 72 4.97 3.96 -2.84
N HIS A 73 4.09 3.76 -1.87
CA HIS A 73 4.47 3.52 -0.48
C HIS A 73 5.30 2.25 -0.31
N PHE A 74 5.02 1.20 -1.09
CA PHE A 74 5.80 -0.02 -1.08
C PHE A 74 7.23 0.21 -1.57
N LYS A 75 7.44 0.97 -2.66
CA LYS A 75 8.78 1.34 -3.12
C LYS A 75 9.56 2.13 -2.06
N THR A 76 8.91 3.09 -1.41
CA THR A 76 9.53 3.87 -0.34
C THR A 76 9.88 2.99 0.86
N PHE A 77 8.98 2.10 1.26
CA PHE A 77 9.22 1.11 2.31
C PHE A 77 10.43 0.23 2.00
N CYS A 78 10.54 -0.30 0.78
CA CYS A 78 11.70 -1.08 0.33
C CYS A 78 13.01 -0.28 0.48
N GLY A 79 12.97 1.01 0.13
CA GLY A 79 14.10 1.93 0.25
C GLY A 79 14.59 2.14 1.68
N LEU A 80 13.71 2.11 2.68
CA LEU A 80 14.09 2.25 4.10
C LEU A 80 15.01 1.11 4.56
N PHE A 81 14.76 -0.09 4.06
CA PHE A 81 15.57 -1.27 4.36
C PHE A 81 16.67 -1.52 3.32
N MET A 82 16.83 -0.63 2.34
CA MET A 82 17.75 -0.81 1.20
C MET A 82 17.54 -2.14 0.45
N ILE A 83 16.34 -2.71 0.51
CA ILE A 83 15.99 -3.96 -0.19
C ILE A 83 15.43 -3.57 -1.56
N PRO A 84 15.97 -4.09 -2.68
CA PRO A 84 15.36 -3.85 -3.99
C PRO A 84 13.93 -4.39 -4.00
N TYR A 85 12.97 -3.59 -4.46
CA TYR A 85 11.55 -4.00 -4.43
C TYR A 85 11.31 -5.32 -5.19
N THR A 86 12.12 -5.64 -6.20
CA THR A 86 12.02 -6.86 -7.00
C THR A 86 12.27 -8.14 -6.20
N GLU A 87 13.02 -8.06 -5.09
CA GLU A 87 13.33 -9.21 -4.23
C GLU A 87 12.16 -9.62 -3.34
N ILE A 88 11.27 -8.67 -3.03
CA ILE A 88 10.21 -8.85 -2.03
C ILE A 88 8.80 -8.51 -2.55
N ALA A 89 8.70 -8.05 -3.79
CA ALA A 89 7.44 -7.79 -4.46
C ALA A 89 6.70 -9.09 -4.74
N ASP A 90 5.40 -9.10 -4.42
CA ASP A 90 4.50 -10.12 -4.95
C ASP A 90 4.17 -9.86 -6.43
N GLU A 91 3.46 -10.80 -7.06
CA GLU A 91 3.07 -10.70 -8.47
C GLU A 91 2.32 -9.40 -8.80
N TYR A 92 1.49 -8.90 -7.87
CA TYR A 92 0.77 -7.65 -8.06
C TYR A 92 1.74 -6.47 -8.12
N TYR A 93 2.69 -6.37 -7.19
CA TYR A 93 3.68 -5.31 -7.19
C TYR A 93 4.58 -5.38 -8.41
N LEU A 94 5.07 -6.57 -8.78
CA LEU A 94 5.86 -6.76 -9.99
C LEU A 94 5.10 -6.32 -11.24
N PHE A 95 3.80 -6.60 -11.30
CA PHE A 95 2.91 -6.15 -12.36
C PHE A 95 2.78 -4.62 -12.39
N VAL A 96 2.29 -3.99 -11.31
CA VAL A 96 1.98 -2.54 -11.31
C VAL A 96 3.22 -1.64 -11.32
N LEU A 97 4.36 -2.13 -10.81
CA LEU A 97 5.64 -1.41 -10.87
C LEU A 97 6.41 -1.69 -12.16
N GLY A 98 5.98 -2.67 -12.95
CA GLY A 98 6.42 -2.92 -14.32
C GLY A 98 5.54 -2.19 -15.35
N ASP A 99 5.47 -2.75 -16.56
CA ASP A 99 4.73 -2.16 -17.68
C ASP A 99 3.24 -2.59 -17.69
N TYR A 100 2.52 -2.26 -16.63
CA TYR A 100 1.15 -2.76 -16.41
C TYR A 100 0.14 -2.29 -17.46
N ALA A 101 0.26 -1.04 -17.94
CA ALA A 101 -0.67 -0.49 -18.91
C ALA A 101 -0.56 -1.23 -20.25
N LYS A 102 0.68 -1.48 -20.69
CA LYS A 102 0.94 -2.28 -21.88
C LYS A 102 0.46 -3.71 -21.70
N ALA A 103 0.73 -4.34 -20.56
CA ALA A 103 0.27 -5.70 -20.28
C ALA A 103 -1.27 -5.83 -20.35
N ILE A 104 -2.01 -4.84 -19.84
CA ILE A 104 -3.48 -4.79 -19.97
C ILE A 104 -3.90 -4.59 -21.42
N LEU A 105 -3.27 -3.65 -22.13
CA LEU A 105 -3.56 -3.38 -23.55
C LEU A 105 -3.32 -4.62 -24.43
N ASP A 106 -2.20 -5.30 -24.23
CA ASP A 106 -1.81 -6.48 -24.98
C ASP A 106 -2.76 -7.64 -24.69
N LYS A 107 -3.13 -7.86 -23.42
CA LYS A 107 -4.18 -8.85 -23.05
C LYS A 107 -5.50 -8.53 -23.73
N ARG A 108 -5.95 -7.27 -23.71
CA ARG A 108 -7.20 -6.85 -24.33
C ARG A 108 -7.19 -7.12 -25.84
N LYS A 109 -6.10 -6.77 -26.52
CA LYS A 109 -5.93 -7.01 -27.96
C LYS A 109 -5.86 -8.49 -28.30
N ALA A 110 -5.22 -9.31 -27.47
CA ALA A 110 -5.16 -10.76 -27.67
C ALA A 110 -6.54 -11.43 -27.59
N LEU A 111 -7.50 -10.84 -26.87
CA LEU A 111 -8.89 -11.27 -26.80
C LEU A 111 -9.79 -10.65 -27.90
N ASP A 112 -9.23 -9.79 -28.75
CA ASP A 112 -9.97 -8.97 -29.72
C ASP A 112 -11.09 -8.12 -29.07
N TYR A 113 -10.84 -7.62 -27.85
CA TYR A 113 -11.81 -6.85 -27.09
C TYR A 113 -11.63 -5.34 -27.27
N THR A 114 -12.75 -4.62 -27.32
CA THR A 114 -12.81 -3.18 -27.00
C THR A 114 -12.64 -2.95 -25.50
N GLN A 115 -12.33 -1.71 -25.09
CA GLN A 115 -12.27 -1.36 -23.67
C GLN A 115 -13.61 -1.62 -22.95
N LYS A 116 -14.73 -1.46 -23.67
CA LYS A 116 -16.08 -1.72 -23.15
C LYS A 116 -16.32 -3.21 -22.89
N GLU A 117 -15.87 -4.07 -23.80
CA GLU A 117 -16.01 -5.53 -23.66
C GLU A 117 -15.18 -6.06 -22.52
N LEU A 118 -13.90 -5.65 -22.43
CA LEU A 118 -13.07 -6.04 -21.29
C LEU A 118 -13.66 -5.54 -19.97
N ALA A 119 -14.08 -4.28 -19.89
CA ALA A 119 -14.71 -3.72 -18.69
C ALA A 119 -15.95 -4.52 -18.25
N LYS A 120 -16.78 -4.95 -19.21
CA LYS A 120 -17.96 -5.79 -18.96
C LYS A 120 -17.57 -7.18 -18.46
N GLU A 121 -16.60 -7.82 -19.10
CA GLU A 121 -16.10 -9.16 -18.77
C GLU A 121 -15.61 -9.23 -17.31
N ILE A 122 -14.75 -8.28 -16.91
CA ILE A 122 -14.18 -8.24 -15.56
C ILE A 122 -15.03 -7.40 -14.58
N ASN A 123 -16.21 -6.95 -15.01
CA ASN A 123 -17.16 -6.17 -14.22
C ASN A 123 -16.49 -4.99 -13.47
N ILE A 124 -15.92 -4.06 -14.24
CA ILE A 124 -15.41 -2.75 -13.77
C ILE A 124 -15.85 -1.62 -14.71
N SER A 125 -15.55 -0.38 -14.35
CA SER A 125 -15.88 0.77 -15.21
C SER A 125 -15.00 0.78 -16.47
N ILE A 126 -15.59 1.12 -17.62
CA ILE A 126 -14.83 1.40 -18.86
C ILE A 126 -13.78 2.51 -18.66
N VAL A 127 -14.10 3.50 -17.80
CA VAL A 127 -13.18 4.59 -17.47
C VAL A 127 -11.95 4.07 -16.72
N ASP A 128 -12.10 3.02 -15.92
CA ASP A 128 -10.95 2.39 -15.24
C ASP A 128 -10.03 1.71 -16.26
N ILE A 129 -10.56 0.98 -17.25
CA ILE A 129 -9.74 0.39 -18.33
C ILE A 129 -8.94 1.46 -19.06
N TYR A 130 -9.60 2.56 -19.46
CA TYR A 130 -8.93 3.69 -20.09
C TYR A 130 -7.80 4.25 -19.21
N LYS A 131 -8.06 4.47 -17.92
CA LYS A 131 -7.06 4.98 -16.98
C LYS A 131 -5.89 4.03 -16.78
N PHE A 132 -6.14 2.72 -16.78
CA PHE A 132 -5.08 1.72 -16.66
C PHE A 132 -4.18 1.73 -17.89
N GLU A 133 -4.77 1.67 -19.10
CA GLU A 133 -4.03 1.67 -20.37
C GLU A 133 -3.29 3.00 -20.64
N SER A 134 -3.62 4.05 -19.90
CA SER A 134 -2.99 5.38 -20.01
C SER A 134 -2.02 5.72 -18.86
N TYR A 135 -1.67 4.75 -18.00
CA TYR A 135 -0.85 4.95 -16.79
C TYR A 135 -1.40 6.00 -15.79
N LEU A 136 -2.70 6.30 -15.84
CA LEU A 136 -3.30 7.34 -14.99
C LEU A 136 -3.70 6.82 -13.61
N LYS A 137 -3.76 5.50 -13.45
CA LYS A 137 -4.20 4.83 -12.22
C LYS A 137 -3.65 3.41 -12.18
N TYR A 138 -3.23 2.94 -11.01
CA TYR A 138 -2.96 1.52 -10.78
C TYR A 138 -4.29 0.77 -10.58
N PRO A 139 -4.46 -0.42 -11.19
CA PRO A 139 -5.53 -1.34 -10.79
C PRO A 139 -5.40 -1.66 -9.31
N THR A 140 -6.50 -1.76 -8.55
CA THR A 140 -6.43 -2.33 -7.20
C THR A 140 -6.08 -3.82 -7.28
N ARG A 141 -5.61 -4.41 -6.18
CA ARG A 141 -5.34 -5.86 -6.07
C ARG A 141 -6.55 -6.70 -6.45
N LYS A 142 -7.77 -6.26 -6.10
CA LYS A 142 -9.01 -6.90 -6.53
C LYS A 142 -9.21 -6.81 -8.05
N GLN A 143 -8.93 -5.67 -8.67
CA GLN A 143 -9.04 -5.49 -10.11
C GLN A 143 -7.97 -6.28 -10.87
N TYR A 144 -6.73 -6.30 -10.37
CA TYR A 144 -5.66 -7.16 -10.86
C TYR A 144 -6.07 -8.63 -10.89
N LYS A 145 -6.58 -9.16 -9.77
CA LYS A 145 -7.09 -10.54 -9.69
C LYS A 145 -8.19 -10.82 -10.72
N LYS A 146 -9.01 -9.84 -11.11
CA LYS A 146 -10.01 -10.05 -12.17
C LYS A 146 -9.41 -9.99 -13.58
N LEU A 147 -8.38 -9.16 -13.79
CA LEU A 147 -7.68 -9.06 -15.07
C LEU A 147 -6.92 -10.35 -15.42
N PHE A 148 -6.48 -11.12 -14.43
CA PHE A 148 -5.62 -12.31 -14.65
C PHE A 148 -6.18 -13.61 -14.05
N LYS A 149 -7.46 -13.64 -13.70
CA LYS A 149 -8.21 -14.90 -13.60
C LYS A 149 -8.50 -15.45 -14.98
#